data_AF-A0A0H4M5L6-F1
#
_entry.id   AF-A0A0H4M5L6-F1
#
_cell.length_a   1.000
_cell.length_b   1.000
_cell.length_c   1.000
_cell.angle_alpha   90.00
_cell.angle_beta   90.00
_cell.angle_gamma   90.00
#
_symmetry.space_group_name_H-M   'P 1'
#
loop_
_entity.id
_entity.type
_entity.pdbx_description
1 polymer ?
#
loop_
_entity_poly.entity_id
_entity_poly.type
_entity_poly.pdbx_seq_one_letter_code
_entity_poly.pdbx_strand_id
1 'polypeptide(L)'
;LDRAVLKVDVALAGAGFADGEVVMTLWRTGEKCASVSRRPGSAIVDERGSWAERLTAAIPVDQPALWSAETPELYRLTIALLNPQGEVLEVEACDVGFRRVEISNGLLKLNGKPLLIRGVNRHEHHPENGQVMDEATMRRDIEIMKQHNFNAVRCSHYPNHPMWYRLCDRYG
;
A
#
# COMPACT_ATOMS: atom_id res chain seq x y z
N LEU A 1 -15.69 2.28 -11.70
CA LEU A 1 -14.79 2.98 -10.75
C LEU A 1 -13.75 3.65 -11.63
N ASP A 2 -14.16 4.71 -12.31
CA ASP A 2 -13.46 5.13 -13.53
C ASP A 2 -12.44 6.23 -13.23
N ARG A 3 -12.41 6.65 -11.96
CA ARG A 3 -11.47 7.59 -11.39
C ARG A 3 -11.14 7.16 -9.98
N ALA A 4 -9.88 7.29 -9.60
CA ALA A 4 -9.40 7.21 -8.23
C ALA A 4 -8.51 8.42 -7.92
N VAL A 5 -8.32 8.68 -6.64
CA VAL A 5 -7.33 9.64 -6.16
C VAL A 5 -6.46 8.91 -5.15
N LEU A 6 -5.18 8.79 -5.43
CA LEU A 6 -4.20 8.32 -4.47
C LEU A 6 -3.82 9.52 -3.59
N LYS A 7 -4.28 9.49 -2.34
CA LYS A 7 -3.86 10.44 -1.31
C LYS A 7 -2.62 9.90 -0.62
N VAL A 8 -1.55 10.69 -0.58
CA VAL A 8 -0.28 10.34 0.07
C VAL A 8 -0.03 11.37 1.17
N ASP A 9 0.07 10.89 2.39
CA ASP A 9 0.45 11.69 3.56
C ASP A 9 1.87 11.28 3.96
N VAL A 10 2.78 12.25 3.98
CA VAL A 10 4.21 12.05 4.29
C VAL A 10 4.54 12.81 5.55
N ALA A 11 5.30 12.19 6.45
CA ALA A 11 5.91 12.82 7.61
C ALA A 11 7.43 12.62 7.54
N LEU A 12 8.17 13.72 7.64
CA LEU A 12 9.63 13.75 7.56
C LEU A 12 10.22 13.86 8.96
N ALA A 13 11.40 13.31 9.15
CA ALA A 13 12.15 13.39 10.41
C ALA A 13 13.61 13.77 10.12
N GLY A 14 14.26 14.44 11.08
CA GLY A 14 15.64 14.92 10.94
C GLY A 14 15.74 16.42 10.69
N ALA A 15 16.86 16.87 10.14
CA ALA A 15 17.12 18.27 9.81
C ALA A 15 17.25 18.45 8.28
N GLY A 16 17.07 19.69 7.79
CA GLY A 16 17.34 20.04 6.39
C GLY A 16 16.22 19.71 5.39
N PHE A 17 15.07 19.18 5.84
CA PHE A 17 13.94 18.93 4.95
C PHE A 17 13.14 20.20 4.60
N ALA A 18 13.20 21.25 5.43
CA ALA A 18 12.31 22.41 5.31
C ALA A 18 12.39 23.10 3.93
N ASP A 19 13.58 23.13 3.34
CA ASP A 19 13.83 23.72 2.02
C ASP A 19 13.88 22.68 0.89
N GLY A 20 13.65 21.40 1.22
CA GLY A 20 13.65 20.30 0.28
C GLY A 20 12.34 20.16 -0.51
N GLU A 21 12.34 19.23 -1.45
CA GLU A 21 11.17 18.88 -2.27
C GLU A 21 10.91 17.38 -2.19
N VAL A 22 9.65 16.99 -1.99
CA VAL A 22 9.24 15.58 -2.00
C VAL A 22 8.54 15.29 -3.32
N VAL A 23 9.12 14.41 -4.11
CA VAL A 23 8.62 13.96 -5.41
C VAL A 23 7.99 12.58 -5.26
N MET A 24 6.68 12.50 -5.50
CA MET A 24 5.91 11.27 -5.47
C MET A 24 5.59 10.86 -6.90
N THR A 25 6.04 9.67 -7.31
CA THR A 25 5.82 9.15 -8.66
C THR A 25 5.17 7.78 -8.60
N LEU A 26 4.06 7.64 -9.33
CA LEU A 26 3.30 6.40 -9.45
C LEU A 26 3.65 5.72 -10.77
N TRP A 27 3.98 4.44 -10.69
CA TRP A 27 4.41 3.61 -11.81
C TRP A 27 3.51 2.39 -11.96
N ARG A 28 3.32 1.93 -13.18
CA ARG A 28 2.68 0.64 -13.49
C ARG A 28 3.43 0.01 -14.65
N THR A 29 3.77 -1.28 -14.53
CA THR A 29 4.44 -2.03 -15.60
C THR A 29 5.70 -1.35 -16.18
N GLY A 30 6.45 -0.64 -15.33
CA GLY A 30 7.64 0.13 -15.72
C GLY A 30 7.38 1.52 -16.30
N GLU A 31 6.12 1.89 -16.53
CA GLU A 31 5.72 3.18 -17.09
C GLU A 31 5.27 4.15 -16.00
N LYS A 32 5.68 5.42 -16.14
CA LYS A 32 5.26 6.50 -15.25
C LYS A 32 3.81 6.87 -15.52
N CYS A 33 2.93 6.59 -14.57
CA CYS A 33 1.50 6.93 -14.66
C CYS A 33 1.22 8.38 -14.25
N ALA A 34 1.82 8.82 -13.15
CA ALA A 34 1.63 10.17 -12.63
C ALA A 34 2.81 10.58 -11.73
N SER A 35 3.02 11.89 -11.58
CA SER A 35 4.02 12.43 -10.66
C SER A 35 3.54 13.75 -10.11
N VAL A 36 3.84 13.99 -8.84
CA VAL A 36 3.55 15.25 -8.14
C VAL A 36 4.70 15.57 -7.21
N SER A 37 5.07 16.83 -7.12
CA SER A 37 6.04 17.31 -6.14
C SER A 37 5.40 18.28 -5.16
N ARG A 38 5.86 18.26 -3.92
CA ARG A 38 5.41 19.15 -2.84
C ARG A 38 6.60 19.50 -1.95
N ARG A 39 6.64 20.75 -1.49
CA ARG A 39 7.50 21.11 -0.36
C ARG A 39 6.87 20.62 0.94
N PRO A 40 7.67 20.33 1.98
CA PRO A 40 7.15 20.07 3.32
C PRO A 40 6.34 21.26 3.85
N GLY A 41 5.32 20.95 4.63
CA GLY A 41 4.33 21.92 5.10
C GLY A 41 2.91 21.40 4.85
N SER A 42 2.17 21.21 5.93
CA SER A 42 0.75 20.87 5.87
C SER A 42 -0.13 22.13 5.83
N ALA A 43 -1.42 21.94 5.59
CA ALA A 43 -2.39 23.00 5.83
C ALA A 43 -2.44 23.37 7.33
N ILE A 44 -2.95 24.56 7.65
CA ILE A 44 -3.25 24.93 9.04
C ILE A 44 -4.27 23.93 9.59
N VAL A 45 -3.95 23.33 10.73
CA VAL A 45 -4.78 22.31 11.38
C VAL A 45 -5.64 22.93 12.48
N ASP A 46 -5.05 23.82 13.27
CA ASP A 46 -5.69 24.50 14.41
C ASP A 46 -5.02 25.86 14.68
N GLU A 47 -5.32 26.50 15.82
CA GLU A 47 -4.76 27.81 16.19
C GLU A 47 -3.23 27.82 16.36
N ARG A 48 -2.59 26.66 16.46
CA ARG A 48 -1.13 26.51 16.53
C ARG A 48 -0.48 26.47 15.15
N GLY A 49 -1.28 26.45 14.08
CA GLY A 49 -0.80 26.55 12.70
C GLY A 49 -0.71 25.20 12.00
N SER A 50 0.37 25.04 11.23
CA SER A 50 0.63 23.85 10.40
C SER A 50 1.78 23.01 10.97
N TRP A 51 1.83 21.74 10.57
CA TRP A 51 3.00 20.89 10.73
C TRP A 51 3.98 21.12 9.59
N ALA A 52 5.20 21.57 9.91
CA ALA A 52 6.23 21.87 8.91
C ALA A 52 6.84 20.59 8.31
N GLU A 53 6.86 19.51 9.07
CA GLU A 53 7.45 18.22 8.72
C GLU A 53 6.49 17.29 7.96
N ARG A 54 5.24 17.72 7.75
CA ARG A 54 4.23 16.92 7.08
C ARG A 54 3.82 17.53 5.77
N LEU A 55 3.40 16.71 4.82
CA LEU A 55 2.74 17.15 3.60
C LEU A 55 1.70 16.13 3.16
N THR A 56 0.75 16.61 2.36
CA THR A 56 -0.25 15.77 1.70
C THR A 56 -0.20 16.05 0.21
N ALA A 57 -0.24 15.00 -0.59
CA ALA A 57 -0.46 15.09 -2.03
C ALA A 57 -1.67 14.25 -2.46
N ALA A 58 -2.30 14.69 -3.54
CA ALA A 58 -3.37 13.97 -4.20
C ALA A 58 -2.94 13.72 -5.65
N ILE A 59 -2.93 12.46 -6.05
CA ILE A 59 -2.58 12.02 -7.40
C ILE A 59 -3.86 11.45 -8.04
N PRO A 60 -4.51 12.18 -8.97
CA PRO A 60 -5.64 11.64 -9.70
C PRO A 60 -5.17 10.52 -10.65
N VAL A 61 -5.95 9.44 -10.72
CA VAL A 61 -5.71 8.30 -11.60
C VAL A 61 -7.01 8.01 -12.34
N ASP A 62 -7.00 8.25 -13.64
CA ASP A 62 -8.11 7.89 -14.53
C ASP A 62 -8.03 6.40 -14.88
N GLN A 63 -9.19 5.75 -14.91
CA GLN A 63 -9.36 4.33 -15.24
C GLN A 63 -8.34 3.42 -14.53
N PRO A 64 -8.27 3.45 -13.18
CA PRO A 64 -7.30 2.68 -12.42
C PRO A 64 -7.52 1.17 -12.64
N ALA A 65 -6.42 0.44 -12.80
CA ALA A 65 -6.47 -1.01 -12.73
C ALA A 65 -6.74 -1.44 -11.29
N LEU A 66 -7.85 -2.16 -11.09
CA LEU A 66 -8.35 -2.46 -9.75
C LEU A 66 -7.70 -3.73 -9.20
N TRP A 67 -7.24 -3.63 -7.96
CA TRP A 67 -6.77 -4.78 -7.19
C TRP A 67 -7.96 -5.58 -6.65
N SER A 68 -7.83 -6.90 -6.69
CA SER A 68 -8.72 -7.88 -6.06
C SER A 68 -7.97 -9.19 -5.82
N ALA A 69 -8.56 -10.09 -5.02
CA ALA A 69 -8.01 -11.44 -4.86
C ALA A 69 -7.97 -12.23 -6.19
N GLU A 70 -8.88 -11.91 -7.11
CA GLU A 70 -8.93 -12.55 -8.43
C GLU A 70 -7.96 -11.92 -9.44
N THR A 71 -7.67 -10.63 -9.31
CA THR A 71 -6.78 -9.87 -10.20
C THR A 71 -5.97 -8.88 -9.37
N PRO A 72 -4.77 -9.26 -8.89
CA PRO A 72 -3.97 -8.47 -7.96
C PRO A 72 -3.17 -7.37 -8.68
N GLU A 73 -3.86 -6.44 -9.34
CA GLU A 73 -3.23 -5.30 -10.02
C GLU A 73 -2.52 -4.38 -9.02
N LEU A 74 -1.22 -4.17 -9.25
CA LEU A 74 -0.38 -3.33 -8.40
C LEU A 74 0.32 -2.24 -9.21
N TYR A 75 0.38 -1.07 -8.60
CA TYR A 75 1.24 0.05 -8.97
C TYR A 75 2.41 0.10 -8.00
N ARG A 76 3.47 0.83 -8.36
CA ARG A 76 4.58 1.17 -7.45
C ARG A 76 4.55 2.67 -7.20
N LEU A 77 4.51 3.09 -5.94
CA LEU A 77 4.71 4.49 -5.56
C LEU A 77 6.15 4.65 -5.08
N THR A 78 6.88 5.59 -5.67
CA THR A 78 8.20 6.03 -5.19
C THR A 78 8.07 7.43 -4.60
N ILE A 79 8.66 7.65 -3.44
CA ILE A 79 8.66 8.92 -2.72
C ILE A 79 10.12 9.32 -2.53
N ALA A 80 10.57 10.32 -3.26
CA ALA A 80 11.95 10.82 -3.21
C ALA A 80 11.99 12.17 -2.47
N LEU A 81 12.86 12.29 -1.48
CA LEU A 81 13.20 13.57 -0.85
C LEU A 81 14.42 14.15 -1.55
N LEU A 82 14.29 15.37 -2.08
CA LEU A 82 15.34 16.13 -2.73
C LEU A 82 15.81 17.28 -1.84
N ASN A 83 17.10 17.59 -1.88
CA ASN A 83 17.64 18.81 -1.27
C ASN A 83 17.36 20.06 -2.14
N PRO A 84 17.68 21.28 -1.66
CA PRO A 84 17.46 22.51 -2.43
C PRO A 84 18.23 22.58 -3.76
N GLN A 85 19.29 21.78 -3.91
CA GLN A 85 20.09 21.67 -5.13
C GLN A 85 19.50 20.66 -6.13
N GLY A 86 18.42 19.97 -5.78
CA GLY A 86 17.76 18.95 -6.60
C GLY A 86 18.38 17.56 -6.50
N GLU A 87 19.30 17.34 -5.56
CA GLU A 87 19.94 16.04 -5.34
C GLU A 87 19.05 15.15 -4.46
N VAL A 88 19.01 13.86 -4.77
CA VAL A 88 18.23 12.87 -4.01
C VAL A 88 18.92 12.61 -2.67
N LEU A 89 18.21 12.88 -1.57
CA LEU A 89 18.63 12.53 -0.22
C LEU A 89 18.22 11.11 0.15
N GLU A 90 16.96 10.75 -0.13
CA GLU A 90 16.39 9.46 0.22
C GLU A 90 15.27 9.10 -0.75
N VAL A 91 15.05 7.80 -0.97
CA VAL A 91 13.90 7.28 -1.72
C VAL A 91 13.29 6.11 -0.96
N GLU A 92 12.00 6.23 -0.68
CA GLU A 92 11.17 5.15 -0.18
C GLU A 92 10.15 4.72 -1.22
N ALA A 93 9.67 3.48 -1.13
CA ALA A 93 8.69 2.98 -2.09
C ALA A 93 7.81 1.86 -1.55
N CYS A 94 6.55 1.85 -2.01
CA CYS A 94 5.56 0.84 -1.66
C CYS A 94 4.71 0.42 -2.87
N ASP A 95 4.12 -0.76 -2.78
CA ASP A 95 3.16 -1.24 -3.78
C ASP A 95 1.77 -0.68 -3.43
N VAL A 96 0.99 -0.31 -4.45
CA VAL A 96 -0.32 0.33 -4.32
C VAL A 96 -1.35 -0.45 -5.13
N GLY A 97 -2.36 -1.01 -4.45
CA GLY A 97 -3.50 -1.67 -5.08
C GLY A 97 -4.79 -0.84 -4.96
N PHE A 98 -5.33 -0.37 -6.08
CA PHE A 98 -6.58 0.40 -6.08
C PHE A 98 -7.77 -0.51 -5.86
N ARG A 99 -8.43 -0.38 -4.70
CA ARG A 99 -9.66 -1.12 -4.38
C ARG A 99 -10.58 -0.31 -3.48
N ARG A 100 -11.86 -0.63 -3.51
CA ARG A 100 -12.87 -0.08 -2.61
C ARG A 100 -13.48 -1.20 -1.79
N VAL A 101 -13.31 -1.15 -0.47
CA VAL A 101 -13.99 -2.03 0.48
C VAL A 101 -15.07 -1.22 1.18
N GLU A 102 -16.30 -1.72 1.19
CA GLU A 102 -17.41 -1.02 1.84
C GLU A 102 -18.46 -1.99 2.37
N ILE A 103 -19.21 -1.55 3.37
CA ILE A 103 -20.46 -2.19 3.79
C ILE A 103 -21.59 -1.28 3.36
N SER A 104 -22.46 -1.77 2.47
CA SER A 104 -23.65 -1.03 2.05
C SER A 104 -24.82 -1.99 1.83
N ASN A 105 -26.00 -1.57 2.28
CA ASN A 105 -27.23 -2.39 2.26
C ASN A 105 -27.02 -3.78 2.92
N GLY A 106 -26.29 -3.80 4.04
CA GLY A 106 -26.00 -5.04 4.80
C GLY A 106 -25.00 -5.99 4.16
N LEU A 107 -24.35 -5.62 3.04
CA LEU A 107 -23.41 -6.48 2.32
C LEU A 107 -22.00 -5.89 2.38
N LEU A 108 -21.02 -6.74 2.69
CA LEU A 108 -19.60 -6.45 2.45
C LEU A 108 -19.33 -6.53 0.95
N LYS A 109 -18.76 -5.47 0.38
CA LYS A 109 -18.46 -5.36 -1.05
C LYS A 109 -16.99 -5.05 -1.29
N LEU A 110 -16.45 -5.65 -2.34
CA LEU A 110 -15.17 -5.28 -2.94
C LEU A 110 -15.44 -4.73 -4.34
N ASN A 111 -14.96 -3.52 -4.61
CA ASN A 111 -15.13 -2.84 -5.90
C ASN A 111 -16.61 -2.77 -6.35
N GLY A 112 -17.52 -2.56 -5.39
CA GLY A 112 -18.97 -2.46 -5.61
C GLY A 112 -19.72 -3.79 -5.72
N LYS A 113 -19.03 -4.94 -5.70
CA LYS A 113 -19.64 -6.28 -5.79
C LYS A 113 -19.63 -6.98 -4.43
N PRO A 114 -20.72 -7.65 -4.01
CA PRO A 114 -20.75 -8.43 -2.78
C PRO A 114 -19.63 -9.49 -2.75
N LEU A 115 -18.90 -9.55 -1.64
CA LEU A 115 -17.78 -10.47 -1.47
C LEU A 115 -18.23 -11.69 -0.65
N LEU A 116 -18.06 -12.88 -1.22
CA LEU A 116 -18.12 -14.14 -0.48
C LEU A 116 -16.72 -14.47 0.04
N ILE A 117 -16.54 -14.41 1.35
CA ILE A 117 -15.26 -14.77 1.98
C ILE A 117 -15.14 -16.29 2.03
N ARG A 118 -14.17 -16.84 1.30
CA ARG A 118 -13.67 -18.21 1.40
C ARG A 118 -12.35 -18.13 2.14
N GLY A 119 -12.44 -18.01 3.47
CA GLY A 119 -11.32 -17.68 4.33
C GLY A 119 -10.82 -18.83 5.18
N VAL A 120 -9.55 -18.76 5.59
CA VAL A 120 -8.93 -19.68 6.57
C VAL A 120 -8.21 -18.90 7.66
N ASN A 121 -8.06 -19.49 8.86
CA ASN A 121 -7.18 -18.96 9.89
C ASN A 121 -5.77 -19.53 9.71
N ARG A 122 -4.76 -18.67 9.82
CA ARG A 122 -3.35 -19.09 9.75
C ARG A 122 -2.60 -18.58 10.98
N HIS A 123 -1.81 -19.47 11.59
CA HIS A 123 -0.75 -19.13 12.53
C HIS A 123 0.61 -19.22 11.82
N GLU A 124 1.59 -18.46 12.30
CA GLU A 124 2.98 -18.62 11.87
C GLU A 124 3.58 -19.84 12.56
N HIS A 125 3.73 -20.93 11.81
CA HIS A 125 4.31 -22.16 12.29
C HIS A 125 5.03 -22.91 11.16
N HIS A 126 6.30 -23.22 11.40
CA HIS A 126 7.13 -24.10 10.62
C HIS A 126 7.49 -25.33 11.47
N PRO A 127 7.37 -26.56 10.94
CA PRO A 127 7.55 -27.78 11.73
C PRO A 127 8.95 -27.91 12.35
N GLU A 128 9.98 -27.37 11.71
CA GLU A 128 11.36 -27.42 12.19
C GLU A 128 11.83 -26.15 12.92
N ASN A 129 11.27 -24.98 12.54
CA ASN A 129 11.78 -23.67 12.97
C ASN A 129 10.86 -22.98 13.98
N GLY A 130 9.81 -23.67 14.44
CA GLY A 130 8.82 -23.10 15.35
C GLY A 130 8.05 -21.96 14.68
N GLN A 131 8.08 -20.76 15.25
CA GLN A 131 7.32 -19.60 14.75
C GLN A 131 8.11 -18.72 13.77
N VAL A 132 9.34 -19.12 13.42
CA VAL A 132 10.15 -18.40 12.45
C VAL A 132 9.74 -18.82 11.04
N MET A 133 9.16 -17.90 10.29
CA MET A 133 8.70 -18.12 8.92
C MET A 133 9.68 -17.54 7.90
N ASP A 134 10.10 -18.36 6.94
CA ASP A 134 10.83 -17.90 5.75
C ASP A 134 9.86 -17.59 4.59
N GLU A 135 10.36 -16.85 3.60
CA GLU A 135 9.57 -16.44 2.42
C GLU A 135 9.05 -17.62 1.61
N ALA A 136 9.83 -18.71 1.47
CA ALA A 136 9.43 -19.85 0.67
C ALA A 136 8.25 -20.59 1.32
N THR A 137 8.27 -20.76 2.64
CA THR A 137 7.14 -21.33 3.38
C THR A 137 5.90 -20.46 3.28
N MET A 138 6.03 -19.13 3.47
CA MET A 138 4.90 -18.21 3.31
C MET A 138 4.30 -18.25 1.89
N ARG A 139 5.15 -18.27 0.86
CA ARG A 139 4.71 -18.40 -0.53
C ARG A 139 3.97 -19.73 -0.75
N ARG A 140 4.51 -20.82 -0.21
CA ARG A 140 3.89 -22.14 -0.34
C ARG A 140 2.50 -22.20 0.30
N ASP A 141 2.33 -21.61 1.48
CA ASP A 141 1.02 -21.49 2.14
C ASP A 141 0.01 -20.79 1.21
N ILE A 142 0.40 -19.66 0.62
CA ILE A 142 -0.44 -18.87 -0.29
C ILE A 142 -0.79 -19.67 -1.54
N GLU A 143 0.19 -20.31 -2.18
CA GLU A 143 -0.05 -21.15 -3.36
C GLU A 143 -1.07 -22.25 -3.08
N ILE A 144 -0.96 -22.94 -1.93
CA ILE A 144 -1.91 -23.97 -1.52
C ILE A 144 -3.30 -23.38 -1.34
N MET A 145 -3.43 -22.25 -0.63
CA MET A 145 -4.71 -21.57 -0.43
C MET A 145 -5.37 -21.21 -1.77
N LYS A 146 -4.62 -20.60 -2.69
CA LYS A 146 -5.12 -20.19 -4.00
C LYS A 146 -5.53 -21.40 -4.85
N GLN A 147 -4.74 -22.47 -4.85
CA GLN A 147 -5.06 -23.73 -5.53
C GLN A 147 -6.35 -24.39 -5.00
N HIS A 148 -6.69 -24.15 -3.73
CA HIS A 148 -7.88 -24.68 -3.08
C HIS A 148 -9.03 -23.66 -2.99
N ASN A 149 -9.01 -22.63 -3.85
CA ASN A 149 -10.09 -21.64 -4.01
C ASN A 149 -10.38 -20.77 -2.77
N PHE A 150 -9.42 -20.63 -1.85
CA PHE A 150 -9.47 -19.62 -0.80
C PHE A 150 -9.13 -18.24 -1.37
N ASN A 151 -9.79 -17.20 -0.86
CA ASN A 151 -9.58 -15.80 -1.26
C ASN A 151 -9.26 -14.87 -0.09
N ALA A 152 -9.13 -15.42 1.13
CA ALA A 152 -8.83 -14.64 2.31
C ALA A 152 -8.11 -15.49 3.37
N VAL A 153 -7.34 -14.80 4.19
CA VAL A 153 -6.67 -15.37 5.35
C VAL A 153 -6.79 -14.41 6.53
N ARG A 154 -7.08 -14.94 7.71
CA ARG A 154 -7.02 -14.19 8.97
C ARG A 154 -5.68 -14.47 9.66
N CYS A 155 -4.92 -13.41 9.92
CA CYS A 155 -3.70 -13.44 10.73
C CYS A 155 -4.07 -13.67 12.21
N SER A 156 -4.13 -14.92 12.63
CA SER A 156 -4.56 -15.30 13.98
C SER A 156 -3.33 -15.47 14.88
N HIS A 157 -3.19 -14.78 16.02
CA HIS A 157 -3.98 -13.67 16.58
C HIS A 157 -3.13 -12.40 16.77
N TYR A 158 -2.15 -12.23 15.89
CA TYR A 158 -1.14 -11.19 15.93
C TYR A 158 -0.80 -10.72 14.51
N PRO A 159 -0.22 -9.53 14.34
CA PRO A 159 0.37 -9.13 13.07
C PRO A 159 1.42 -10.16 12.65
N ASN A 160 1.25 -10.74 11.45
CA ASN A 160 2.23 -11.66 10.88
C ASN A 160 3.48 -10.90 10.39
N HIS A 161 4.50 -11.64 9.98
CA HIS A 161 5.73 -11.11 9.41
C HIS A 161 5.45 -10.16 8.22
N PRO A 162 6.16 -9.01 8.07
CA PRO A 162 5.88 -8.02 7.03
C PRO A 162 5.86 -8.56 5.59
N MET A 163 6.67 -9.57 5.30
CA MET A 163 6.69 -10.24 3.99
C MET A 163 5.35 -10.92 3.64
N TRP A 164 4.60 -11.40 4.65
CA TRP A 164 3.30 -12.02 4.44
C TRP A 164 2.35 -11.10 3.67
N TYR A 165 2.26 -9.83 4.08
CA TYR A 165 1.41 -8.83 3.42
C TYR A 165 1.87 -8.54 2.00
N ARG A 166 3.19 -8.41 1.76
CA ARG A 166 3.74 -8.21 0.42
C ARG A 166 3.42 -9.36 -0.52
N LEU A 167 3.40 -10.59 -0.01
CA LEU A 167 3.00 -11.75 -0.80
C LEU A 167 1.48 -11.74 -1.06
N CYS A 168 0.64 -11.51 -0.06
CA CYS A 168 -0.81 -11.37 -0.25
C CYS A 168 -1.16 -10.25 -1.26
N ASP A 169 -0.45 -9.13 -1.24
CA ASP A 169 -0.65 -8.05 -2.21
C ASP A 169 -0.39 -8.53 -3.65
N ARG A 170 0.63 -9.38 -3.86
CA ARG A 170 1.04 -9.87 -5.20
C ARG A 170 0.23 -11.07 -5.69
N TYR A 171 -0.17 -11.97 -4.80
CA TYR A 171 -0.88 -13.21 -5.16
C TYR A 171 -2.40 -13.08 -5.07
N GLY A 172 -2.91 -12.00 -4.45
CA GLY A 172 -4.33 -11.83 -4.14
C GLY A 172 -4.79 -12.83 -3.10
#